data_AF-A0A454TM49-F1
#
_entry.id   AF-A0A454TM49-F1
#
_cell.length_a   1.000
_cell.length_b   1.000
_cell.length_c   1.000
_cell.angle_alpha   90.00
_cell.angle_beta   90.00
_cell.angle_gamma   90.00
#
_symmetry.space_group_name_H-M   'P 1'
#
loop_
_entity.id
_entity.type
_entity.pdbx_description
1 polymer ?
#
loop_
_entity_poly.entity_id
_entity_poly.type
_entity_poly.pdbx_seq_one_letter_code
_entity_poly.pdbx_strand_id
1 'polypeptide(L)'
;MNFEELDRQEREWAQRASKAQASAAQAYDRLLRLAESSSSGQIRTVARFLASTFDGQAFPLDPFDLRAVDVNIGDDMLLCLDALRWGKADLYKLVPDGNARILAICEAWGLKWPEST
;
A
#
# COMPACT_ATOMS: atom_id res chain seq x y z
N MET A 1 -8.77 30.27 14.49
CA MET A 1 -9.62 29.62 13.47
C MET A 1 -11.04 29.62 14.01
N ASN A 2 -11.99 30.17 13.26
CA ASN A 2 -13.41 30.20 13.66
C ASN A 2 -14.06 28.82 13.34
N PHE A 3 -15.19 28.50 13.98
CA PHE A 3 -15.95 27.26 13.77
C PHE A 3 -16.19 26.93 12.29
N GLU A 4 -16.61 27.88 11.46
CA GLU A 4 -16.83 27.71 10.02
C GLU A 4 -15.54 27.35 9.25
N GLU A 5 -14.40 27.86 9.70
CA GLU A 5 -13.10 27.57 9.09
C GLU A 5 -12.63 26.16 9.44
N LEU A 6 -12.88 25.71 10.68
CA LEU A 6 -12.61 24.34 11.14
C LEU A 6 -13.49 23.35 10.36
N ASP A 7 -14.79 23.62 10.27
CA ASP A 7 -15.74 22.82 9.49
C ASP A 7 -15.34 22.69 8.02
N ARG A 8 -14.86 23.78 7.40
CA ARG A 8 -14.37 23.76 6.02
C ARG A 8 -13.12 22.89 5.89
N GLN A 9 -12.16 23.04 6.80
CA GLN A 9 -10.92 22.26 6.80
C GLN A 9 -11.19 20.76 6.99
N GLU A 10 -12.10 20.40 7.91
CA GLU A 10 -12.50 19.01 8.12
C GLU A 10 -13.13 18.40 6.86
N ARG A 11 -14.01 19.14 6.16
CA ARG A 11 -14.58 18.71 4.88
C ARG A 11 -13.52 18.51 3.81
N GLU A 12 -12.57 19.43 3.69
CA GLU A 12 -11.45 19.33 2.74
C GLU A 12 -10.57 18.11 3.01
N TRP A 13 -10.24 17.84 4.28
CA TRP A 13 -9.48 16.65 4.67
C TRP A 13 -10.25 15.36 4.44
N ALA A 14 -11.54 15.33 4.74
CA ALA A 14 -12.40 14.17 4.46
C ALA A 14 -12.45 13.87 2.95
N GLN A 15 -12.57 14.90 2.11
CA GLN A 15 -12.54 14.75 0.65
C GLN A 15 -11.19 14.24 0.16
N ARG A 16 -10.07 14.78 0.66
CA ARG A 16 -8.73 14.28 0.31
C ARG A 16 -8.52 12.83 0.74
N ALA A 17 -8.95 12.46 1.95
CA ALA A 17 -8.83 11.10 2.45
C ALA A 17 -9.64 10.13 1.57
N SER A 18 -10.89 10.48 1.22
CA SER A 18 -11.73 9.66 0.35
C SER A 18 -11.11 9.48 -1.04
N LYS A 19 -10.61 10.57 -1.64
CA LYS A 19 -9.91 10.51 -2.93
C LYS A 19 -8.66 9.64 -2.87
N ALA A 20 -7.86 9.75 -1.81
CA ALA A 20 -6.66 8.93 -1.62
C ALA A 20 -7.02 7.45 -1.54
N GLN A 21 -8.05 7.09 -0.77
CA GLN A 21 -8.53 5.70 -0.65
C GLN A 21 -8.97 5.12 -2.00
N ALA A 22 -9.73 5.88 -2.80
CA ALA A 22 -10.17 5.44 -4.12
C ALA A 22 -9.00 5.23 -5.09
N SER A 23 -8.03 6.16 -5.11
CA SER A 23 -6.82 6.03 -5.93
C SER A 23 -5.97 4.83 -5.50
N ALA A 24 -5.81 4.64 -4.19
CA ALA A 24 -5.04 3.53 -3.65
C ALA A 24 -5.68 2.17 -3.94
N ALA A 25 -7.01 2.03 -3.91
CA ALA A 25 -7.67 0.78 -4.26
C ALA A 25 -7.26 0.29 -5.67
N GLN A 26 -7.21 1.20 -6.64
CA GLN A 26 -6.81 0.88 -8.01
C GLN A 26 -5.31 0.61 -8.13
N ALA A 27 -4.47 1.42 -7.48
CA ALA A 27 -3.02 1.23 -7.47
C ALA A 27 -2.63 -0.08 -6.80
N TYR A 28 -3.22 -0.39 -5.66
CA TYR A 28 -2.97 -1.61 -4.89
C TYR A 28 -3.34 -2.87 -5.67
N ASP A 29 -4.48 -2.88 -6.37
CA ASP A 29 -4.85 -4.00 -7.23
C ASP A 29 -3.85 -4.23 -8.37
N ARG A 30 -3.32 -3.15 -8.99
CA ARG A 30 -2.26 -3.26 -10.01
C ARG A 30 -0.97 -3.85 -9.43
N LEU A 31 -0.54 -3.37 -8.27
CA LEU A 31 0.66 -3.88 -7.60
C LEU A 31 0.51 -5.37 -7.22
N LEU A 32 -0.65 -5.79 -6.71
CA LEU A 32 -0.93 -7.20 -6.43
C LEU A 32 -0.80 -8.05 -7.70
N ARG A 33 -1.44 -7.63 -8.81
CA ARG A 33 -1.36 -8.35 -10.10
C ARG A 33 0.07 -8.46 -10.61
N LEU A 34 0.88 -7.41 -10.44
CA LEU A 34 2.29 -7.42 -10.81
C LEU A 34 3.08 -8.46 -9.99
N ALA A 35 2.88 -8.48 -8.68
CA ALA A 35 3.51 -9.43 -7.77
C ALA A 35 3.08 -10.90 -7.99
N GLU A 36 1.86 -11.11 -8.49
CA GLU A 36 1.29 -12.43 -8.79
C GLU A 36 1.78 -13.01 -10.13
N SER A 37 2.11 -12.17 -11.12
CA SER A 37 2.28 -12.59 -12.51
C SER A 37 3.71 -12.54 -13.05
N SER A 38 4.66 -11.97 -12.29
CA SER A 38 6.02 -11.71 -12.77
C SER A 38 7.07 -12.13 -11.74
N SER A 39 8.30 -12.38 -12.19
CA SER A 39 9.42 -12.89 -11.37
C SER A 39 10.69 -12.02 -11.42
N SER A 40 10.58 -10.78 -11.90
CA SER A 40 11.74 -9.87 -12.02
C SER A 40 12.18 -9.23 -10.70
N GLY A 41 13.39 -8.65 -10.68
CA GLY A 41 13.96 -7.97 -9.51
C GLY A 41 13.12 -6.81 -8.98
N GLN A 42 12.56 -5.98 -9.86
CA GLN A 42 11.66 -4.90 -9.46
C GLN A 42 10.36 -5.42 -8.81
N ILE A 43 9.88 -6.59 -9.22
CA ILE A 43 8.65 -7.17 -8.66
C ILE A 43 8.89 -7.77 -7.28
N ARG A 44 10.12 -8.22 -6.97
CA ARG A 44 10.50 -8.53 -5.59
C ARG A 44 10.34 -7.31 -4.67
N THR A 45 10.71 -6.12 -5.15
CA THR A 45 10.50 -4.86 -4.43
C THR A 45 9.02 -4.57 -4.21
N VAL A 46 8.19 -4.76 -5.24
CA VAL A 46 6.72 -4.63 -5.11
C VAL A 46 6.15 -5.62 -4.09
N ALA A 47 6.56 -6.89 -4.13
CA ALA A 47 6.09 -7.90 -3.18
C ALA A 47 6.45 -7.55 -1.72
N ARG A 48 7.68 -7.07 -1.48
CA ARG A 48 8.10 -6.58 -0.15
C ARG A 48 7.28 -5.38 0.29
N PHE A 49 7.04 -4.42 -0.60
CA PHE A 49 6.20 -3.26 -0.32
C PHE A 49 4.78 -3.68 0.09
N LEU A 50 4.15 -4.57 -0.67
CA LEU A 50 2.81 -5.09 -0.36
C LEU A 50 2.77 -5.71 1.05
N ALA A 51 3.77 -6.54 1.38
CA ALA A 51 3.91 -7.13 2.71
C ALA A 51 4.11 -6.06 3.80
N SER A 52 4.94 -5.04 3.56
CA SER A 52 5.15 -3.93 4.50
C SER A 52 3.90 -3.12 4.77
N THR A 53 3.05 -2.91 3.76
CA THR A 53 1.76 -2.22 3.95
C THR A 53 0.70 -3.08 4.63
N PHE A 54 0.90 -4.40 4.69
CA PHE A 54 0.04 -5.35 5.40
C PHE A 54 0.43 -5.46 6.88
N ASP A 55 1.74 -5.61 7.14
CA ASP A 55 2.31 -5.63 8.48
C ASP A 55 3.70 -4.99 8.47
N GLY A 56 3.77 -3.73 8.88
CA GLY A 56 5.02 -2.96 8.90
C GLY A 56 5.99 -3.36 10.01
N GLN A 57 5.55 -4.14 11.01
CA GLN A 57 6.44 -4.69 12.03
C GLN A 57 7.13 -5.96 11.52
N ALA A 58 6.36 -6.85 10.90
CA ALA A 58 6.90 -8.07 10.29
C ALA A 58 7.76 -7.79 9.07
N PHE A 59 7.36 -6.80 8.27
CA PHE A 59 8.01 -6.46 7.01
C PHE A 59 8.36 -4.97 6.97
N PRO A 60 9.52 -4.54 7.50
CA PRO A 60 9.91 -3.13 7.49
C PRO A 60 9.99 -2.55 6.06
N LEU A 61 9.44 -1.35 5.89
CA LEU A 61 9.51 -0.60 4.63
C LEU A 61 10.82 0.21 4.55
N ASP A 62 11.54 0.09 3.44
CA ASP A 62 12.66 0.98 3.10
C ASP A 62 12.22 1.99 2.02
N PRO A 63 12.17 3.31 2.30
CA PRO A 63 11.84 4.32 1.29
C PRO A 63 12.80 4.35 0.08
N PHE A 64 14.02 3.84 0.19
CA PHE A 64 14.99 3.80 -0.90
C PHE A 64 14.61 2.77 -1.98
N ASP A 65 13.79 1.78 -1.65
CA ASP A 65 13.29 0.77 -2.59
C ASP A 65 12.48 1.39 -3.75
N LEU A 66 11.92 2.59 -3.57
CA LEU A 66 11.25 3.36 -4.64
C LEU A 66 12.19 3.67 -5.83
N ARG A 67 13.51 3.65 -5.63
CA ARG A 67 14.50 3.87 -6.70
C ARG A 67 14.74 2.65 -7.58
N ALA A 68 14.26 1.48 -7.16
CA ALA A 68 14.50 0.19 -7.82
C ALA A 68 13.36 -0.24 -8.76
N VAL A 69 12.33 0.59 -8.90
CA VAL A 69 11.13 0.30 -9.69
C VAL A 69 10.93 1.35 -10.78
N ASP A 70 10.22 0.96 -11.84
CA ASP A 70 9.81 1.89 -12.89
C ASP A 70 8.91 3.00 -12.32
N VAL A 71 8.96 4.19 -12.92
CA VAL A 71 8.25 5.40 -12.43
C VAL A 71 6.78 5.13 -12.12
N ASN A 72 6.06 4.46 -13.03
CA ASN A 72 4.63 4.18 -12.85
C ASN A 72 4.35 3.23 -11.66
N ILE A 73 5.26 2.30 -11.35
CA ILE A 73 5.14 1.42 -10.18
C ILE A 73 5.41 2.24 -8.90
N GLY A 74 6.43 3.10 -8.94
CA GLY A 74 6.70 4.04 -7.86
C GLY A 74 5.51 4.95 -7.56
N ASP A 75 4.84 5.48 -8.60
CA ASP A 75 3.63 6.29 -8.46
C ASP A 75 2.49 5.51 -7.78
N ASP A 76 2.29 4.24 -8.16
CA ASP A 76 1.31 3.36 -7.52
C ASP A 76 1.63 3.11 -6.04
N MET A 77 2.91 2.90 -5.70
CA MET A 77 3.35 2.76 -4.30
C MET A 77 3.11 4.05 -3.51
N LEU A 78 3.35 5.22 -4.09
CA LEU A 78 3.10 6.51 -3.45
C LEU A 78 1.61 6.77 -3.20
N LEU A 79 0.73 6.37 -4.12
CA LEU A 79 -0.72 6.44 -3.91
C LEU A 79 -1.16 5.59 -2.70
N CYS A 80 -0.57 4.42 -2.54
CA CYS A 80 -0.82 3.53 -1.40
C CYS A 80 -0.37 4.17 -0.08
N LEU A 81 0.82 4.80 -0.06
CA LEU A 81 1.32 5.51 1.12
C LEU A 81 0.49 6.76 1.47
N ASP A 82 0.02 7.50 0.46
CA ASP A 82 -0.90 8.63 0.66
C ASP A 82 -2.23 8.16 1.27
N ALA A 83 -2.75 6.99 0.91
CA ALA A 83 -3.94 6.44 1.55
C ALA A 83 -3.67 5.97 2.99
N LEU A 84 -2.55 5.27 3.24
CA LEU A 84 -2.19 4.76 4.57
C LEU A 84 -2.09 5.86 5.62
N ARG A 85 -1.52 7.03 5.28
CA ARG A 85 -1.33 8.13 6.25
C ARG A 85 -2.65 8.67 6.82
N TRP A 86 -3.78 8.42 6.16
CA TRP A 86 -5.10 8.84 6.65
C TRP A 86 -5.72 7.85 7.65
N GLY A 87 -5.19 6.63 7.77
CA GLY A 87 -5.68 5.61 8.71
C GLY A 87 -7.16 5.24 8.53
N LYS A 88 -7.70 5.37 7.31
CA LYS A 88 -9.14 5.13 7.03
C LYS A 88 -9.49 3.66 6.88
N ALA A 89 -8.60 2.90 6.24
CA ALA A 89 -8.74 1.46 6.03
C ALA A 89 -7.37 0.85 5.76
N ASP A 90 -7.23 -0.45 6.08
CA ASP A 90 -6.09 -1.25 5.63
C ASP A 90 -6.19 -1.44 4.12
N LEU A 91 -5.08 -1.28 3.38
CA LEU A 91 -5.10 -1.29 1.92
C LEU A 91 -5.64 -2.60 1.33
N TYR A 92 -5.32 -3.74 1.96
CA TYR A 92 -5.80 -5.05 1.50
C TYR A 92 -7.32 -5.21 1.58
N LYS A 93 -8.00 -4.39 2.39
CA LYS A 93 -9.47 -4.39 2.48
C LYS A 93 -10.12 -3.58 1.37
N LEU A 94 -9.35 -2.78 0.63
CA LEU A 94 -9.85 -1.97 -0.49
C LEU A 94 -10.04 -2.77 -1.78
N VAL A 95 -9.55 -4.01 -1.82
CA VAL A 95 -9.55 -4.86 -3.00
C VAL A 95 -10.17 -6.22 -2.67
N PRO A 96 -10.80 -6.90 -3.66
CA PRO A 96 -11.31 -8.26 -3.48
C PRO A 96 -10.20 -9.23 -3.06
N ASP A 97 -10.51 -10.07 -2.09
CA ASP A 97 -9.65 -11.14 -1.57
C ASP A 97 -8.25 -10.70 -1.11
N GLY A 98 -8.06 -9.41 -0.81
CA GLY A 98 -6.72 -8.84 -0.61
C GLY A 98 -5.90 -9.51 0.47
N ASN A 99 -6.53 -9.96 1.57
CA ASN A 99 -5.82 -10.71 2.62
C ASN A 99 -5.22 -12.02 2.08
N ALA A 100 -6.02 -12.82 1.36
CA ALA A 100 -5.56 -14.09 0.81
C ALA A 100 -4.47 -13.87 -0.27
N ARG A 101 -4.64 -12.84 -1.10
CA ARG A 101 -3.67 -12.48 -2.15
C ARG A 101 -2.31 -12.10 -1.56
N ILE A 102 -2.29 -11.30 -0.51
CA ILE A 102 -1.02 -10.90 0.14
C ILE A 102 -0.33 -12.10 0.79
N LEU A 103 -1.08 -12.95 1.50
CA LEU A 103 -0.50 -14.16 2.10
C LEU A 103 0.13 -15.06 1.04
N ALA A 104 -0.54 -15.26 -0.10
CA ALA A 104 -0.01 -16.01 -1.23
C ALA A 104 1.24 -15.35 -1.83
N ILE A 105 1.28 -14.02 -1.94
CA ILE A 105 2.47 -13.27 -2.39
C ILE A 105 3.63 -13.45 -1.40
N CYS A 106 3.39 -13.34 -0.09
CA CYS A 106 4.42 -13.55 0.92
C CYS A 106 5.01 -14.95 0.81
N GLU A 107 4.18 -15.98 0.63
CA GLU A 107 4.62 -17.35 0.40
C GLU A 107 5.42 -17.49 -0.91
N ALA A 108 4.88 -17.03 -2.03
CA ALA A 108 5.49 -17.14 -3.35
C ALA A 108 6.87 -16.46 -3.44
N TRP A 109 7.06 -15.36 -2.70
CA TRP A 109 8.31 -14.59 -2.68
C TRP A 109 9.25 -14.95 -1.53
N GLY A 110 8.85 -15.91 -0.67
CA GLY A 110 9.64 -16.36 0.48
C GLY A 110 9.82 -15.29 1.56
N LEU A 111 8.85 -14.39 1.71
CA LEU A 111 8.84 -13.37 2.75
C LEU A 111 8.49 -14.03 4.08
N LYS A 112 9.49 -14.13 4.96
CA LYS A 112 9.35 -14.81 6.24
C LYS A 112 8.74 -13.87 7.28
N TRP A 113 7.73 -14.37 7.98
CA TRP A 113 7.29 -13.77 9.23
C TRP A 113 8.43 -13.80 10.25
N PRO A 114 8.59 -12.76 11.09
CA PRO A 114 9.53 -12.81 12.20
C PRO A 114 9.20 -14.02 13.09
N GLU A 115 10.23 -14.70 13.58
CA GLU A 115 10.05 -15.80 14.52
C GLU A 115 9.38 -15.27 15.79
N SER A 116 8.30 -15.91 16.22
CA SER A 116 7.66 -15.62 17.51
C SER A 116 8.70 -15.77 18.61
N THR A 117 9.07 -14.66 19.23
CA THR A 117 10.01 -14.64 20.37
C THR A 117 9.34 -15.15 21.63
#